data_AF-I8WG20-F1
#
_entry.id   AF-I8WG20-F1
#
_cell.length_a   1.000
_cell.length_b   1.000
_cell.length_c   1.000
_cell.angle_alpha   90.00
_cell.angle_beta   90.00
_cell.angle_gamma   90.00
#
_symmetry.space_group_name_H-M   'P 1'
#
loop_
_entity.id
_entity.type
_entity.pdbx_description
1 polymer ?
#
loop_
_entity_poly.entity_id
_entity_poly.type
_entity_poly.pdbx_seq_one_letter_code
_entity_poly.pdbx_strand_id
1 'polypeptide(L)' 'MEFVVSSDKKLLPYGMMNFADIRLDGYYYVDKTMYIPLIERSNRYFFFIRPRRFGKSLTLNML' A
#
# COMPACT_ATOMS: atom_id res chain seq x y z
N MET A 1 20.90 7.76 -9.39
CA MET A 1 20.90 6.34 -9.79
C MET A 1 19.55 6.09 -10.43
N GLU A 2 19.45 6.32 -11.74
CA GLU A 2 18.22 6.10 -12.49
C GLU A 2 18.11 4.60 -12.80
N PHE A 3 17.11 3.96 -12.23
CA PHE A 3 16.77 2.59 -12.57
C PHE A 3 16.03 2.62 -13.90
N VAL A 4 16.72 2.29 -14.97
CA VAL A 4 16.11 1.96 -16.26
C VAL A 4 15.24 0.72 -16.04
N VAL A 5 13.92 0.91 -15.98
CA VAL A 5 12.96 -0.19 -15.87
C VAL A 5 12.40 -0.49 -17.26
N SER A 6 12.54 -1.76 -17.65
CA SER A 6 12.00 -2.35 -18.88
C SER A 6 10.53 -1.98 -19.08
N SER A 7 10.14 -1.70 -20.33
CA SER A 7 8.90 -1.02 -20.76
C SER A 7 7.56 -1.56 -20.27
N ASP A 8 7.50 -2.75 -19.66
CA ASP A 8 6.23 -3.40 -19.26
C ASP A 8 6.09 -3.65 -17.75
N LYS A 9 7.03 -3.19 -16.91
CA LYS A 9 6.98 -3.43 -15.45
C LYS A 9 6.63 -2.17 -14.69
N LYS A 10 5.49 -2.21 -13.98
CA LYS A 10 5.11 -1.18 -13.01
C LYS A 10 6.19 -1.05 -11.94
N LEU A 11 6.58 0.19 -11.65
CA LEU A 11 7.57 0.49 -10.62
C LEU A 11 7.02 0.15 -9.23
N LEU A 12 7.87 -0.30 -8.32
CA LEU A 12 7.49 -0.46 -6.92
C LEU A 12 7.46 0.92 -6.25
N PRO A 13 6.36 1.30 -5.58
CA PRO A 13 6.25 2.57 -4.88
C PRO A 13 7.09 2.54 -3.60
N TYR A 14 8.38 2.85 -3.72
CA TYR A 14 9.30 2.86 -2.60
C TYR A 14 9.27 4.21 -1.89
N GLY A 15 8.77 4.23 -0.65
CA GLY A 15 8.66 5.45 0.15
C GLY A 15 7.44 6.32 -0.18
N MET A 16 6.61 5.92 -1.14
CA MET A 16 5.32 6.56 -1.40
C MET A 16 4.26 6.05 -0.43
N MET A 17 3.59 6.97 0.25
CA MET A 17 2.57 6.67 1.26
C MET A 17 1.17 7.14 0.87
N ASN A 18 1.03 7.81 -0.27
CA ASN A 18 -0.23 8.32 -0.79
C ASN A 18 -0.78 7.36 -1.84
N PHE A 19 -1.99 6.85 -1.61
CA PHE A 19 -2.64 5.94 -2.54
C PHE A 19 -3.03 6.62 -3.86
N ALA A 20 -3.40 7.90 -3.85
CA ALA A 20 -3.78 8.63 -5.05
C ALA A 20 -2.62 8.70 -6.05
N ASP A 21 -1.42 9.06 -5.58
CA ASP A 21 -0.21 9.16 -6.41
C ASP A 21 0.17 7.79 -6.99
N ILE A 22 0.11 6.73 -6.17
CA ILE A 22 0.38 5.35 -6.61
C ILE A 22 -0.57 4.92 -7.74
N ARG A 23 -1.85 5.33 -7.67
CA ARG A 23 -2.86 5.03 -8.69
C ARG A 23 -2.67 5.85 -9.96
N LEU A 24 -2.42 7.16 -9.83
CA LEU A 24 -2.27 8.09 -10.95
C LEU A 24 -0.99 7.79 -11.75
N ASP A 25 0.12 7.57 -11.07
CA ASP A 25 1.43 7.35 -11.68
C ASP A 25 1.65 5.88 -12.11
N GLY A 26 0.64 5.02 -11.96
CA GLY A 26 0.66 3.65 -12.47
C GLY A 26 1.63 2.71 -11.74
N TYR A 27 1.97 2.99 -10.48
CA TYR A 27 2.85 2.15 -9.67
C TYR A 27 2.23 0.79 -9.34
N TYR A 28 3.09 -0.15 -8.94
CA TYR A 28 2.70 -1.47 -8.49
C TYR A 28 2.02 -1.39 -7.12
N TYR A 29 0.71 -1.64 -7.09
CA TYR A 29 -0.09 -1.69 -5.87
C TYR A 29 -0.67 -3.08 -5.69
N VAL A 30 -0.49 -3.66 -4.49
CA VAL A 30 -1.16 -4.90 -4.09
C VAL A 30 -2.45 -4.52 -3.38
N ASP A 31 -3.58 -4.90 -3.97
CA ASP A 31 -4.89 -4.62 -3.38
C ASP A 31 -5.11 -5.44 -2.10
N LYS A 32 -5.36 -4.74 -1.00
CA LYS A 32 -5.63 -5.30 0.33
C LYS A 32 -7.00 -4.85 0.86
N THR A 33 -7.83 -4.23 0.03
CA THR A 33 -9.17 -3.76 0.41
C THR A 33 -10.06 -4.85 0.99
N MET A 34 -9.86 -6.10 0.58
CA MET A 34 -10.58 -7.26 1.11
C MET A 34 -10.49 -7.42 2.64
N TYR A 35 -9.46 -6.84 3.28
CA TYR A 35 -9.29 -6.90 4.74
C TYR A 35 -9.97 -5.74 5.48
N ILE A 36 -10.45 -4.70 4.78
CA ILE A 36 -11.12 -3.55 5.39
C ILE A 36 -12.34 -3.98 6.21
N PRO A 37 -13.27 -4.82 5.69
CA PRO A 37 -14.42 -5.26 6.48
C PRO A 37 -14.03 -6.06 7.72
N LEU A 38 -12.90 -6.79 7.67
CA LEU A 38 -12.39 -7.54 8.82
C LEU A 38 -11.85 -6.60 9.91
N ILE A 39 -11.21 -5.50 9.50
CA ILE A 39 -10.70 -4.45 10.40
C ILE A 39 -11.88 -3.68 11.02
N GLU A 40 -12.88 -3.30 10.24
CA GLU A 40 -14.06 -2.58 10.73
C GLU A 40 -14.90 -3.39 11.72
N ARG A 41 -14.97 -4.72 11.53
CA ARG A 41 -15.65 -5.65 12.45
C ARG A 41 -14.82 -6.00 13.68
N SER A 42 -13.58 -5.55 13.77
CA SER A 42 -12.70 -5.87 14.90
C SER A 42 -13.03 -5.04 16.14
N ASN A 43 -12.47 -5.43 17.29
CA ASN A 43 -12.65 -4.69 18.55
C ASN A 43 -12.14 -3.25 18.45
N ARG A 44 -12.56 -2.39 19.40
CA ARG A 44 -12.19 -0.96 19.47
C ARG A 44 -10.68 -0.65 19.36
N TYR A 45 -9.82 -1.63 19.61
CA TYR A 45 -8.37 -1.51 19.45
C TYR A 45 -7.85 -2.59 18.51
N PHE A 46 -7.36 -2.17 17.33
CA PHE A 46 -6.76 -3.06 16.35
C PHE A 46 -5.25 -2.86 16.31
N PHE A 47 -4.48 -3.90 16.65
CA PHE A 47 -3.02 -3.87 16.62
C PHE A 47 -2.50 -4.49 15.33
N PHE A 48 -1.94 -3.66 14.45
CA PHE A 48 -1.11 -4.20 13.39
C PHE A 48 0.24 -4.62 13.97
N ILE A 49 0.61 -5.90 13.81
CA ILE A 49 1.99 -6.35 13.98
C ILE A 49 2.92 -5.39 13.21
N ARG A 50 4.18 -5.19 13.63
CA ARG A 50 5.13 -4.27 12.98
C ARG A 50 6.15 -4.93 12.01
N PRO A 51 5.79 -5.83 11.05
CA PRO A 51 6.74 -6.16 9.99
C PRO A 51 7.09 -4.92 9.16
N ARG A 52 8.39 -4.73 8.96
CA ARG A 52 8.98 -3.63 8.18
C ARG A 52 8.48 -3.71 6.73
N ARG A 53 8.15 -2.55 6.13
CA ARG A 53 7.68 -2.42 4.73
C ARG A 53 6.40 -3.21 4.37
N PHE A 54 5.59 -3.62 5.34
CA PHE A 54 4.33 -4.35 5.07
C PHE A 54 3.24 -3.49 4.39
N GLY A 55 3.39 -2.16 4.34
CA GLY A 55 2.42 -1.27 3.73
C GLY A 55 1.23 -0.89 4.63
N LYS A 56 1.37 -1.00 5.96
CA LYS A 56 0.34 -0.59 6.94
C LYS A 56 -0.10 0.86 6.73
N SER A 57 0.86 1.78 6.57
CA SER A 57 0.57 3.20 6.38
C SER A 57 -0.23 3.48 5.12
N LEU A 58 0.05 2.74 4.03
CA LEU A 58 -0.68 2.88 2.78
C LEU A 58 -2.11 2.34 2.90
N THR A 59 -2.30 1.24 3.63
CA THR A 59 -3.64 0.72 3.94
C THR A 59 -4.44 1.71 4.81
N LEU A 60 -3.79 2.37 5.77
CA LEU A 60 -4.43 3.40 6.60
C LEU A 60 -4.77 4.68 5.81
N ASN A 61 -3.99 5.03 4.78
CA ASN A 61 -4.28 6.17 3.91
C ASN A 61 -5.53 5.96 3.03
N MET A 62 -5.94 4.70 2.85
CA MET A 62 -7.13 4.31 2.08
C MET A 62 -8.42 4.29 2.91
N LEU A 63 -8.31 4.12 4.23
CA LEU A 63 -9.43 4.19 5.19
C LEU A 63 -9.81 5.65 5.47
#